data_AF-A0AAU1C6H0-F1
#
_entry.id   AF-A0AAU1C6H0-F1
#
_cell.length_a   1.000
_cell.length_b   1.000
_cell.length_c   1.000
_cell.angle_alpha   90.00
_cell.angle_beta   90.00
_cell.angle_gamma   90.00
#
_symmetry.space_group_name_H-M   'P 1'
#
loop_
_entity.id
_entity.type
_entity.pdbx_description
1 polymer ?
#
loop_
_entity_poly.entity_id
_entity_poly.type
_entity_poly.pdbx_seq_one_letter_code
_entity_poly.pdbx_strand_id
1 'polypeptide(L)'
;MSTFHALAAHLGWRPFAHRPDCAKPVWEVDQQSEPDKLRDRRSGPEHACPSAECGHRDHYDKVTVRVLCRSCQTVHLISGEEHTSRTTTTARTGYGQAPKRVGGLWLYAGPPLLDLREYTSPGGYLCALEKVERLAQDDIVGAIGEGRGARGGSTWSAGALPTWQPFGIGGAPFPTWAKGSGDPTFKTVAAAAKWVKAAVDQAAATEERQDT
;
A
#
# COMPACT_ATOMS: atom_id res chain seq x y z
N MET A 1 9.10 -9.25 9.93
CA MET A 1 9.20 -9.01 8.47
C MET A 1 8.41 -7.75 8.14
N SER A 2 9.01 -6.77 7.46
CA SER A 2 8.31 -5.51 7.12
C SER A 2 7.52 -5.62 5.81
N THR A 3 6.79 -6.72 5.61
CA THR A 3 5.91 -6.91 4.44
C THR A 3 4.60 -6.15 4.58
N PHE A 4 4.27 -5.72 5.81
CA PHE A 4 3.08 -4.93 6.15
C PHE A 4 2.94 -3.68 5.29
N HIS A 5 4.04 -2.95 5.06
CA HIS A 5 3.95 -1.72 4.28
C HIS A 5 3.66 -1.98 2.79
N ALA A 6 4.10 -3.11 2.24
CA ALA A 6 3.73 -3.50 0.89
C ALA A 6 2.25 -3.90 0.81
N LEU A 7 1.72 -4.59 1.82
CA LEU A 7 0.28 -4.85 1.93
C LEU A 7 -0.52 -3.55 2.00
N ALA A 8 -0.14 -2.62 2.88
CA ALA A 8 -0.82 -1.33 3.02
C ALA A 8 -0.71 -0.45 1.76
N ALA A 9 0.33 -0.60 0.95
CA ALA A 9 0.48 0.12 -0.30
C ALA A 9 -0.51 -0.36 -1.38
N HIS A 10 -0.86 -1.65 -1.40
CA HIS A 10 -1.64 -2.25 -2.49
C HIS A 10 -3.05 -2.69 -2.10
N LEU A 11 -3.27 -3.04 -0.82
CA LEU A 11 -4.55 -3.52 -0.28
C LEU A 11 -5.24 -2.46 0.57
N GLY A 12 -6.56 -2.59 0.74
CA GLY A 12 -7.37 -1.67 1.55
C GLY A 12 -7.81 -0.38 0.84
N TRP A 13 -7.24 -0.08 -0.33
CA TRP A 13 -7.67 1.03 -1.18
C TRP A 13 -8.92 0.64 -1.98
N ARG A 14 -9.85 1.59 -2.18
CA ARG A 14 -11.01 1.44 -3.08
C ARG A 14 -10.86 2.42 -4.24
N PRO A 15 -11.00 1.98 -5.50
CA PRO A 15 -10.99 2.90 -6.62
C PRO A 15 -12.21 3.82 -6.56
N PHE A 16 -12.07 5.04 -7.07
CA PHE A 16 -13.25 5.77 -7.53
C PHE A 16 -13.82 5.05 -8.75
N ALA A 17 -15.11 4.77 -8.71
CA ALA A 17 -15.81 4.07 -9.78
C ALA A 17 -16.69 5.05 -10.56
N HIS A 18 -16.65 4.93 -11.88
CA HIS A 18 -17.64 5.58 -12.74
C HIS A 18 -18.98 4.86 -12.64
N ARG A 19 -20.05 5.51 -13.11
CA ARG A 19 -21.31 4.80 -13.33
C ARG A 19 -21.12 3.72 -14.41
N PRO A 20 -21.88 2.61 -14.36
CA PRO A 20 -21.74 1.51 -15.33
C PRO A 20 -21.96 1.95 -16.79
N ASP A 21 -22.73 3.01 -17.02
CA ASP A 21 -23.10 3.58 -18.31
C ASP A 21 -22.19 4.72 -18.79
N CYS A 22 -21.01 4.90 -18.18
CA CYS A 22 -20.10 5.99 -18.54
C CYS A 22 -19.47 5.81 -19.93
N ALA A 23 -19.82 6.68 -20.87
CA ALA A 23 -19.31 6.63 -22.24
C ALA A 23 -17.81 6.99 -22.37
N LYS A 24 -17.28 7.84 -21.48
CA LYS A 24 -15.88 8.29 -21.47
C LYS A 24 -15.34 8.38 -20.03
N PRO A 25 -14.85 7.28 -19.45
CA PRO A 25 -14.38 7.24 -18.07
C PRO A 25 -13.05 7.99 -17.91
N VAL A 26 -13.14 9.25 -17.49
CA VAL A 26 -12.00 10.12 -17.15
C VAL A 26 -12.33 10.90 -15.88
N TRP A 27 -11.36 10.99 -14.98
CA TRP A 27 -11.41 11.83 -13.79
C TRP A 27 -10.65 13.15 -14.03
N GLU A 28 -11.35 14.27 -13.88
CA GLU A 28 -10.78 15.59 -13.67
C GLU A 28 -10.57 15.80 -12.16
N VAL A 29 -9.39 16.30 -11.79
CA VAL A 29 -9.01 16.47 -10.39
C VAL A 29 -8.62 17.92 -10.14
N ASP A 30 -9.33 18.58 -9.23
CA ASP A 30 -9.06 19.95 -8.80
C ASP A 30 -8.86 20.00 -7.29
N GLN A 31 -8.06 20.96 -6.83
CA GLN A 31 -7.89 21.26 -5.41
C GLN A 31 -8.34 22.69 -5.11
N GLN A 32 -9.04 22.87 -4.00
CA GLN A 32 -9.36 24.16 -3.43
C GLN A 32 -8.80 24.23 -2.01
N SER A 33 -8.13 25.34 -1.68
CA SER A 33 -7.76 25.69 -0.30
C SER A 33 -8.65 26.83 0.18
N GLU A 34 -9.20 26.67 1.38
CA GLU A 34 -10.02 27.68 2.05
C GLU A 34 -9.37 27.95 3.42
N PRO A 35 -8.73 29.11 3.61
CA PRO A 35 -8.08 29.41 4.88
C PRO A 35 -9.11 29.69 5.98
N ASP A 36 -8.68 29.54 7.23
CA ASP A 36 -9.37 30.04 8.43
C ASP A 36 -10.83 29.54 8.57
N LYS A 37 -11.09 28.28 8.24
CA LYS A 37 -12.40 27.67 8.44
C LYS A 37 -12.64 27.36 9.91
N LEU A 38 -13.81 27.75 10.41
CA LEU A 38 -14.31 27.30 11.71
C LEU A 38 -14.64 25.80 11.66
N ARG A 39 -14.10 25.04 12.61
CA ARG A 39 -14.45 23.63 12.87
C ARG A 39 -15.90 23.56 13.29
N ASP A 40 -16.63 22.62 12.69
CA ASP A 40 -18.03 22.39 13.02
C ASP A 40 -18.13 21.85 14.46
N ARG A 41 -18.64 22.67 15.38
CA ARG A 41 -18.69 22.36 16.82
C ARG A 41 -20.01 21.69 17.16
N ARG A 42 -19.96 20.64 18.00
CA ARG A 42 -21.18 20.12 18.65
C ARG A 42 -21.62 20.93 19.89
N SER A 43 -20.73 21.72 20.52
CA SER A 43 -21.03 22.74 21.57
C SER A 43 -19.75 23.27 22.26
N GLY A 44 -19.79 24.46 22.88
CA GLY A 44 -18.76 25.00 23.80
C GLY A 44 -18.09 26.32 23.34
N PRO A 45 -17.50 27.12 24.26
CA PRO A 45 -16.81 28.38 23.92
C PRO A 45 -15.54 28.14 23.11
N GLU A 46 -15.08 29.18 22.41
CA GLU A 46 -13.85 29.18 21.61
C GLU A 46 -12.62 28.84 22.46
N HIS A 47 -11.84 27.86 22.03
CA HIS A 47 -10.63 27.42 22.70
C HIS A 47 -9.43 28.07 22.01
N ALA A 48 -9.03 29.24 22.52
CA ALA A 48 -7.83 29.93 22.07
C ALA A 48 -6.58 29.21 22.63
N CYS A 49 -6.10 28.18 21.92
CA CYS A 49 -4.80 27.61 22.23
C CYS A 49 -3.69 28.52 21.67
N PRO A 50 -2.82 29.09 22.52
CA PRO A 50 -1.79 30.03 22.07
C PRO A 50 -0.68 29.37 21.25
N SER A 51 -0.54 28.03 21.31
CA SER A 51 0.44 27.30 20.50
C SER A 51 0.05 27.31 19.03
N ALA A 52 0.95 27.75 18.17
CA ALA A 52 0.78 27.75 16.70
C ALA A 52 0.71 26.34 16.11
N GLU A 53 1.28 25.35 16.80
CA GLU A 53 1.40 23.96 16.33
C GLU A 53 0.31 23.04 16.92
N CYS A 54 -0.63 23.62 17.65
CA CYS A 54 -1.70 22.90 18.29
C CYS A 54 -2.81 22.53 17.26
N GLY A 55 -3.02 21.23 17.04
CA GLY A 55 -4.05 20.69 16.13
C GLY A 55 -5.50 20.73 16.67
N HIS A 56 -5.76 21.44 17.76
CA HIS A 56 -7.09 21.56 18.38
C HIS A 56 -7.60 23.02 18.44
N ARG A 57 -7.03 23.89 17.59
CA ARG A 57 -7.61 25.21 17.32
C ARG A 57 -8.95 25.07 16.64
N ASP A 58 -9.85 25.98 16.93
CA ASP A 58 -11.18 25.98 16.33
C ASP A 58 -11.18 26.39 14.87
N HIS A 59 -10.11 27.02 14.42
CA HIS A 59 -9.90 27.39 13.05
C HIS A 59 -8.84 26.50 12.42
N TYR A 60 -9.06 26.14 11.17
CA TYR A 60 -8.13 25.34 10.37
C TYR A 60 -8.20 25.76 8.91
N ASP A 61 -7.09 25.66 8.20
CA ASP A 61 -7.12 25.78 6.76
C ASP A 61 -7.67 24.47 6.17
N LYS A 62 -8.69 24.57 5.33
CA LYS A 62 -9.37 23.42 4.74
C LYS A 62 -8.89 23.22 3.32
N VAL A 63 -8.52 21.98 2.99
CA VAL A 63 -8.27 21.56 1.60
C VAL A 63 -9.42 20.66 1.17
N THR A 64 -9.97 20.94 -0.01
CA THR A 64 -10.94 20.07 -0.67
C THR A 64 -10.40 19.62 -2.01
N VAL A 65 -10.32 18.30 -2.20
CA VAL A 65 -10.04 17.67 -3.49
C VAL A 65 -11.37 17.29 -4.14
N ARG A 66 -11.58 17.75 -5.37
CA ARG A 66 -12.71 17.38 -6.22
C ARG A 66 -12.24 16.41 -7.28
N VAL A 67 -12.91 15.26 -7.37
CA VAL A 67 -12.71 14.27 -8.43
C VAL A 67 -14.00 14.14 -9.22
N LEU A 68 -14.01 14.61 -10.46
CA LEU A 68 -15.19 14.77 -11.30
C LEU A 68 -15.06 13.98 -12.60
N CYS A 69 -16.12 13.29 -13.03
CA CYS A 69 -16.22 12.79 -14.39
C CYS A 69 -17.32 13.55 -15.15
N ARG A 70 -16.97 14.30 -16.20
CA ARG A 70 -17.98 15.01 -17.02
C ARG A 70 -18.89 14.09 -17.80
N SER A 71 -18.41 12.90 -18.17
CA SER A 71 -19.19 11.96 -18.97
C SER A 71 -20.33 11.32 -18.19
N CYS A 72 -20.08 10.83 -16.97
CA CYS A 72 -21.12 10.21 -16.14
C CYS A 72 -21.64 11.13 -15.02
N GLN A 73 -21.14 12.36 -14.95
CA GLN A 73 -21.53 13.39 -13.98
C GLN A 73 -21.32 12.97 -12.50
N THR A 74 -20.47 11.97 -12.26
CA THR A 74 -20.09 11.57 -10.89
C THR A 74 -19.10 12.58 -10.32
N VAL A 75 -19.33 13.02 -9.08
CA VAL A 75 -18.43 13.92 -8.34
C VAL A 75 -18.14 13.33 -6.96
N HIS A 76 -16.86 13.24 -6.61
CA HIS A 76 -16.40 12.99 -5.24
C HIS A 76 -15.80 14.29 -4.69
N LEU A 77 -16.21 14.68 -3.48
CA LEU A 77 -15.63 15.78 -2.73
C LEU A 77 -14.97 15.20 -1.47
N ILE A 78 -13.66 15.42 -1.35
CA ILE A 78 -12.84 14.90 -0.26
C ILE A 78 -12.24 16.10 0.44
N SER A 79 -12.73 16.39 1.65
CA SER A 79 -12.23 17.52 2.43
C SER A 79 -11.39 17.03 3.61
N GLY A 80 -10.33 17.76 3.90
CA GLY A 80 -9.46 17.55 5.05
C GLY A 80 -8.79 18.87 5.48
N GLU A 81 -7.96 18.80 6.51
CA GLU A 81 -7.19 19.95 6.99
C GLU A 81 -5.90 20.10 6.18
N GLU A 82 -5.49 21.32 5.85
CA GLU A 82 -4.36 21.59 4.94
C GLU A 82 -3.05 20.98 5.42
N HIS A 83 -2.79 21.00 6.73
CA HIS A 83 -1.61 20.41 7.35
C HIS A 83 -1.52 18.87 7.19
N THR A 84 -2.58 18.22 6.70
CA THR A 84 -2.59 16.79 6.38
C THR A 84 -2.25 16.49 4.91
N SER A 85 -2.12 17.52 4.08
CA SER A 85 -1.70 17.35 2.68
C SER A 85 -0.19 17.10 2.60
N ARG A 86 0.22 16.07 1.84
CA ARG A 86 1.62 15.70 1.64
C ARG A 86 1.86 15.35 0.18
N THR A 87 2.81 16.05 -0.45
CA THR A 87 3.35 15.65 -1.76
C THR A 87 4.48 14.64 -1.57
N THR A 88 4.44 13.54 -2.31
CA THR A 88 5.44 12.47 -2.24
C THR A 88 5.59 11.78 -3.60
N THR A 89 6.49 10.81 -3.71
CA THR A 89 6.74 10.05 -4.95
C THR A 89 6.19 8.63 -4.84
N THR A 90 5.91 8.00 -5.99
CA THR A 90 5.53 6.56 -6.06
C THR A 90 6.61 5.65 -5.47
N ALA A 91 7.88 6.08 -5.52
CA ALA A 91 8.98 5.42 -4.83
C ALA A 91 8.77 5.35 -3.31
N ARG A 92 8.31 6.45 -2.69
CA ARG A 92 8.10 6.54 -1.24
C ARG A 92 6.79 5.91 -0.77
N THR A 93 5.81 5.71 -1.64
CA THR A 93 4.54 5.04 -1.30
C THR A 93 4.56 3.55 -1.64
N GLY A 94 5.46 3.11 -2.52
CA GLY A 94 5.44 1.76 -3.10
C GLY A 94 4.41 1.61 -4.23
N TYR A 95 3.24 2.22 -4.07
CA TYR A 95 2.14 2.20 -5.03
C TYR A 95 2.40 3.09 -6.25
N GLY A 96 1.96 2.64 -7.44
CA GLY A 96 2.13 3.33 -8.72
C GLY A 96 3.45 3.05 -9.42
N GLN A 97 4.35 2.25 -8.83
CA GLN A 97 5.54 1.73 -9.52
C GLN A 97 5.16 0.54 -10.41
N ALA A 98 5.77 0.45 -11.60
CA ALA A 98 5.56 -0.69 -12.48
C ALA A 98 6.07 -2.00 -11.83
N PRO A 99 5.26 -3.09 -11.82
CA PRO A 99 5.71 -4.38 -11.29
C PRO A 99 6.90 -4.93 -12.08
N LYS A 100 7.83 -5.61 -11.39
CA LYS A 100 9.06 -6.16 -12.00
C LYS A 100 9.02 -7.67 -12.01
N ARG A 101 9.41 -8.30 -13.13
CA ARG A 101 9.52 -9.77 -13.22
C ARG A 101 10.86 -10.24 -12.69
N VAL A 102 10.87 -11.00 -11.60
CA VAL A 102 12.07 -11.47 -10.92
C VAL A 102 11.83 -12.88 -10.36
N GLY A 103 12.76 -13.81 -10.58
CA GLY A 103 12.67 -15.16 -10.00
C GLY A 103 11.43 -15.96 -10.42
N GLY A 104 10.84 -15.65 -11.58
CA GLY A 104 9.61 -16.27 -12.05
C GLY A 104 8.32 -15.67 -11.49
N LEU A 105 8.40 -14.57 -10.73
CA LEU A 105 7.27 -13.87 -10.11
C LEU A 105 7.23 -12.41 -10.57
N TRP A 106 6.05 -11.80 -10.47
CA TRP A 106 5.87 -10.36 -10.55
C TRP A 106 5.93 -9.75 -9.16
N LEU A 107 6.80 -8.76 -8.98
CA LEU A 107 7.04 -8.10 -7.71
C LEU A 107 6.44 -6.70 -7.71
N TYR A 108 5.60 -6.43 -6.71
CA TYR A 108 4.91 -5.16 -6.47
C TYR A 108 5.53 -4.49 -5.26
N ALA A 109 6.10 -3.31 -5.45
CA ALA A 109 6.90 -2.62 -4.44
C ALA A 109 6.05 -2.09 -3.27
N GLY A 110 6.55 -2.27 -2.06
CA GLY A 110 6.15 -1.45 -0.91
C GLY A 110 6.99 -0.17 -0.82
N PRO A 111 6.68 0.73 0.13
CA PRO A 111 7.53 1.88 0.43
C PRO A 111 8.89 1.42 0.98
N PRO A 112 9.91 2.30 1.00
CA PRO A 112 11.21 2.00 1.59
C PRO A 112 11.08 1.66 3.08
N LEU A 113 11.97 0.78 3.59
CA LEU A 113 11.97 0.38 5.00
C LEU A 113 12.30 1.57 5.92
N LEU A 114 13.20 2.44 5.48
CA LEU A 114 13.60 3.65 6.17
C LEU A 114 13.23 4.85 5.30
N ASP A 115 12.40 5.75 5.83
CA ASP A 115 12.02 6.99 5.15
C ASP A 115 13.08 8.09 5.34
N LEU A 116 14.33 7.77 4.97
CA LEU A 116 15.47 8.68 5.01
C LEU A 116 15.66 9.31 3.62
N ARG A 117 16.03 10.61 3.59
CA ARG A 117 16.42 11.28 2.34
C ARG A 117 17.53 10.41 1.70
N GLU A 118 17.31 9.95 0.47
CA GLU A 118 18.15 9.02 -0.34
C GLU A 118 17.71 7.54 -0.38
N TYR A 119 16.87 7.06 0.55
CA TYR A 119 16.35 5.68 0.47
C TYR A 119 15.23 5.57 -0.57
N THR A 120 15.57 5.05 -1.75
CA THR A 120 14.63 4.87 -2.88
C THR A 120 14.33 3.40 -3.18
N SER A 121 15.03 2.46 -2.52
CA SER A 121 14.78 1.03 -2.69
C SER A 121 13.54 0.60 -1.90
N PRO A 122 12.62 -0.20 -2.48
CA PRO A 122 11.49 -0.76 -1.76
C PRO A 122 11.94 -1.56 -0.53
N GLY A 123 11.28 -1.34 0.61
CA GLY A 123 11.51 -2.09 1.86
C GLY A 123 10.88 -3.48 1.86
N GLY A 124 10.11 -3.80 0.82
CA GLY A 124 9.49 -5.09 0.63
C GLY A 124 8.72 -5.17 -0.69
N TYR A 125 8.25 -6.37 -1.00
CA TYR A 125 7.49 -6.67 -2.20
C TYR A 125 6.36 -7.64 -1.90
N LEU A 126 5.23 -7.49 -2.59
CA LEU A 126 4.25 -8.56 -2.77
C LEU A 126 4.58 -9.32 -4.06
N CYS A 127 4.32 -10.62 -4.07
CA CYS A 127 4.62 -11.50 -5.20
C CYS A 127 3.34 -12.05 -5.81
N ALA A 128 3.24 -12.00 -7.13
CA ALA A 128 2.18 -12.65 -7.90
C ALA A 128 2.75 -13.54 -9.02
N LEU A 129 1.98 -14.54 -9.45
CA LEU A 129 2.32 -15.37 -10.60
C LEU A 129 2.13 -14.60 -11.92
N GLU A 130 1.09 -13.76 -11.98
CA GLU A 130 0.72 -13.00 -13.16
C GLU A 130 0.89 -11.49 -12.95
N LYS A 131 0.98 -10.77 -14.07
CA LYS A 131 0.99 -9.31 -14.04
C LYS A 131 -0.45 -8.83 -14.05
N VAL A 132 -0.87 -8.21 -12.96
CA VAL A 132 -2.16 -7.55 -12.80
C VAL A 132 -1.94 -6.05 -12.63
N GLU A 133 -2.92 -5.26 -13.04
CA GLU A 133 -2.86 -3.80 -12.88
C GLU A 133 -3.02 -3.41 -11.40
N ARG A 134 -3.88 -4.15 -10.68
CA ARG A 134 -4.18 -3.95 -9.26
C ARG A 134 -4.22 -5.29 -8.56
N LEU A 135 -3.40 -5.46 -7.53
CA LEU A 135 -3.41 -6.67 -6.72
C LEU A 135 -4.71 -6.78 -5.90
N ALA A 136 -5.35 -7.93 -5.99
CA ALA A 136 -6.28 -8.46 -5.02
C ALA A 136 -5.57 -9.46 -4.08
N GLN A 137 -6.29 -9.96 -3.08
CA GLN A 137 -5.76 -10.95 -2.13
C GLN A 137 -5.36 -12.26 -2.85
N ASP A 138 -6.16 -12.70 -3.81
CA ASP A 138 -5.99 -13.98 -4.51
C ASP A 138 -4.81 -13.96 -5.49
N ASP A 139 -4.38 -12.78 -5.94
CA ASP A 139 -3.21 -12.64 -6.80
C ASP A 139 -1.89 -12.86 -6.05
N ILE A 140 -1.91 -12.73 -4.72
CA ILE A 140 -0.71 -12.73 -3.89
C ILE A 140 -0.36 -14.17 -3.51
N VAL A 141 0.83 -14.60 -3.92
CA VAL A 141 1.36 -15.94 -3.59
C VAL A 141 2.49 -15.91 -2.57
N GLY A 142 3.00 -14.72 -2.27
CA GLY A 142 4.09 -14.53 -1.31
C GLY A 142 4.44 -13.07 -1.07
N ALA A 143 5.36 -12.84 -0.14
CA ALA A 143 5.95 -11.53 0.10
C ALA A 143 7.43 -11.63 0.44
N ILE A 144 8.16 -10.55 0.14
CA ILE A 144 9.59 -10.41 0.41
C ILE A 144 9.76 -9.16 1.29
N GLY A 145 10.47 -9.27 2.40
CA GLY A 145 10.73 -8.14 3.31
C GLY A 145 12.21 -7.85 3.46
N GLU A 146 12.59 -6.58 3.38
CA GLU A 146 13.93 -6.11 3.71
C GLU A 146 14.15 -6.16 5.24
N GLY A 147 15.37 -6.53 5.62
CA GLY A 147 15.92 -6.39 6.96
C GLY A 147 17.37 -5.89 6.89
N ARG A 148 18.02 -5.83 8.06
CA ARG A 148 19.43 -5.43 8.19
C ARG A 148 20.22 -6.56 8.80
N GLY A 149 21.34 -6.91 8.18
CA GLY A 149 22.33 -7.79 8.78
C GLY A 149 23.17 -7.07 9.84
N ALA A 150 23.98 -7.83 10.59
CA ALA A 150 24.81 -7.33 11.69
C ALA A 150 25.77 -6.18 11.31
N ARG A 151 26.07 -5.99 10.02
CA ARG A 151 26.94 -4.93 9.48
C ARG A 151 26.18 -3.89 8.64
N GLY A 152 24.86 -3.77 8.83
CA GLY A 152 24.02 -2.77 8.13
C GLY A 152 23.65 -3.10 6.67
N GLY A 153 24.28 -4.11 6.07
CA GLY A 153 23.93 -4.59 4.73
C GLY A 153 22.50 -5.11 4.67
N SER A 154 21.78 -4.84 3.57
CA SER A 154 20.42 -5.31 3.37
C SER A 154 20.38 -6.83 3.32
N THR A 155 19.40 -7.39 4.01
CA THR A 155 19.06 -8.81 3.98
C THR A 155 17.59 -8.97 3.63
N TRP A 156 17.21 -10.11 3.09
CA TRP A 156 15.85 -10.34 2.61
C TRP A 156 15.26 -11.58 3.27
N SER A 157 14.01 -11.46 3.67
CA SER A 157 13.19 -12.56 4.20
C SER A 157 12.04 -12.81 3.23
N ALA A 158 11.50 -14.03 3.21
CA ALA A 158 10.38 -14.37 2.36
C ALA A 158 9.31 -15.16 3.11
N GLY A 159 8.07 -14.93 2.73
CA GLY A 159 6.91 -15.75 3.08
C GLY A 159 6.17 -16.17 1.81
N ALA A 160 5.61 -17.38 1.80
CA ALA A 160 4.84 -17.92 0.69
C ALA A 160 3.57 -18.60 1.20
N LEU A 161 2.59 -18.75 0.30
CA LEU A 161 1.31 -19.41 0.54
C LEU A 161 0.51 -18.68 1.65
N PRO A 162 -0.12 -17.54 1.33
CA PRO A 162 -0.84 -16.77 2.33
C PRO A 162 -2.10 -17.49 2.79
N THR A 163 -2.34 -17.45 4.09
CA THR A 163 -3.65 -17.67 4.70
C THR A 163 -4.16 -16.34 5.22
N TRP A 164 -5.29 -15.88 4.68
CA TRP A 164 -5.82 -14.56 4.97
C TRP A 164 -6.63 -14.55 6.26
N GLN A 165 -6.31 -13.61 7.14
CA GLN A 165 -7.14 -13.28 8.29
C GLN A 165 -8.04 -12.09 7.95
N PRO A 166 -9.33 -12.13 8.35
CA PRO A 166 -10.32 -11.13 7.92
C PRO A 166 -10.03 -9.71 8.46
N PHE A 167 -9.30 -9.59 9.56
CA PHE A 167 -8.93 -8.30 10.15
C PHE A 167 -7.47 -8.34 10.63
N GLY A 168 -6.66 -7.40 10.14
CA GLY A 168 -5.31 -7.11 10.64
C GLY A 168 -5.20 -5.72 11.26
N ILE A 169 -3.97 -5.32 11.60
CA ILE A 169 -3.64 -3.96 12.05
C ILE A 169 -4.02 -2.97 10.92
N GLY A 170 -4.80 -1.94 11.25
CA GLY A 170 -5.22 -0.92 10.27
C GLY A 170 -6.46 -1.29 9.44
N GLY A 171 -7.17 -2.38 9.77
CA GLY A 171 -8.45 -2.73 9.15
C GLY A 171 -8.36 -3.34 7.75
N ALA A 172 -7.15 -3.61 7.25
CA ALA A 172 -6.93 -4.35 6.02
C ALA A 172 -6.70 -5.85 6.30
N PRO A 173 -7.03 -6.75 5.34
CA PRO A 173 -6.70 -8.17 5.42
C PRO A 173 -5.20 -8.37 5.61
N PHE A 174 -4.82 -9.31 6.47
CA PHE A 174 -3.43 -9.61 6.77
C PHE A 174 -3.14 -11.10 6.57
N PRO A 175 -2.09 -11.47 5.81
CA PRO A 175 -1.76 -12.86 5.59
C PRO A 175 -0.84 -13.39 6.71
N THR A 176 -1.14 -14.59 7.19
CA THR A 176 -0.10 -15.46 7.76
C THR A 176 0.50 -16.29 6.63
N TRP A 177 1.81 -16.53 6.68
CA TRP A 177 2.49 -17.30 5.63
C TRP A 177 2.63 -18.74 6.07
N ALA A 178 2.09 -19.70 5.31
CA ALA A 178 2.24 -21.11 5.63
C ALA A 178 3.70 -21.58 5.54
N LYS A 179 4.50 -20.93 4.70
CA LYS A 179 5.95 -21.13 4.62
C LYS A 179 6.69 -19.80 4.85
N GLY A 180 7.65 -19.80 5.76
CA GLY A 180 8.61 -18.71 5.95
C GLY A 180 10.04 -19.17 5.66
N SER A 181 10.89 -18.28 5.16
CA SER A 181 12.30 -18.59 4.90
C SER A 181 13.13 -18.84 6.16
N GLY A 182 12.60 -18.51 7.35
CA GLY A 182 13.30 -18.62 8.63
C GLY A 182 14.46 -17.63 8.78
N ASP A 183 15.41 -17.98 9.65
CA ASP A 183 16.60 -17.19 9.99
C ASP A 183 17.63 -16.99 8.85
N PRO A 184 17.85 -17.91 7.88
CA PRO A 184 18.77 -17.61 6.80
C PRO A 184 18.11 -16.60 5.85
N THR A 185 18.42 -15.33 6.07
CA THR A 185 18.06 -14.25 5.15
C THR A 185 18.81 -14.33 3.83
N PHE A 186 18.14 -14.06 2.73
CA PHE A 186 18.72 -13.99 1.39
C PHE A 186 19.54 -12.70 1.22
N LYS A 187 20.57 -12.75 0.37
CA LYS A 187 21.38 -11.57 0.00
C LYS A 187 20.75 -10.72 -1.09
N THR A 188 19.79 -11.27 -1.85
CA THR A 188 19.16 -10.58 -2.97
C THR A 188 17.66 -10.86 -3.01
N VAL A 189 16.90 -9.89 -3.55
CA VAL A 189 15.47 -10.04 -3.84
C VAL A 189 15.24 -11.21 -4.81
N ALA A 190 16.13 -11.41 -5.79
CA ALA A 190 16.00 -12.50 -6.76
C ALA A 190 16.09 -13.88 -6.13
N ALA A 191 16.95 -14.07 -5.13
CA ALA A 191 17.03 -15.33 -4.38
C ALA A 191 15.77 -15.57 -3.55
N ALA A 192 15.27 -14.52 -2.88
CA ALA A 192 14.01 -14.59 -2.14
C ALA A 192 12.81 -14.92 -3.04
N ALA A 193 12.71 -14.29 -4.22
CA ALA A 193 11.64 -14.54 -5.19
C ALA A 193 11.68 -15.99 -5.73
N LYS A 194 12.87 -16.51 -6.06
CA LYS A 194 13.01 -17.91 -6.47
C LYS A 194 12.57 -18.89 -5.38
N TRP A 195 12.87 -18.58 -4.11
CA TRP A 195 12.42 -19.38 -2.98
C TRP A 195 10.89 -19.38 -2.85
N VAL A 196 10.24 -18.22 -2.98
CA VAL A 196 8.77 -18.12 -2.99
C VAL A 196 8.20 -18.94 -4.14
N LYS A 197 8.74 -18.80 -5.35
CA LYS A 197 8.27 -19.55 -6.53
C LYS A 197 8.36 -21.06 -6.32
N ALA A 198 9.49 -21.54 -5.81
CA ALA A 198 9.67 -22.97 -5.51
C ALA A 198 8.68 -23.46 -4.44
N ALA A 199 8.42 -22.65 -3.41
CA ALA A 199 7.47 -22.99 -2.35
C ALA A 199 6.03 -23.14 -2.87
N VAL A 200 5.64 -22.29 -3.83
CA VAL A 200 4.34 -22.30 -4.52
C VAL A 200 4.25 -23.48 -5.48
N ASP A 201 5.26 -23.70 -6.32
CA ASP A 201 5.27 -24.82 -7.28
C ASP A 201 5.20 -26.19 -6.59
N GLN A 202 5.88 -26.34 -5.45
CA GLN A 202 5.80 -27.55 -4.64
C GLN A 202 4.40 -27.80 -4.06
N ALA A 203 3.68 -26.74 -3.68
CA ALA A 203 2.32 -26.89 -3.17
C ALA A 203 1.37 -27.34 -4.27
N ALA A 204 1.43 -26.69 -5.44
CA ALA A 204 0.63 -27.07 -6.61
C ALA A 204 0.86 -28.54 -7.02
N ALA A 205 2.12 -28.99 -7.08
CA ALA A 205 2.46 -30.38 -7.39
C ALA A 205 1.99 -31.40 -6.33
N THR A 206 1.74 -30.95 -5.09
CA THR A 206 1.24 -31.82 -4.02
C THR A 206 -0.28 -32.00 -4.11
N GLU A 207 -1.02 -30.95 -4.49
CA GLU A 207 -2.47 -30.99 -4.71
C GLU A 207 -2.82 -31.92 -5.89
N GLU A 208 -2.11 -31.80 -7.02
CA GLU A 208 -2.33 -32.67 -8.20
C GLU A 208 -2.16 -34.17 -7.91
N ARG A 209 -1.33 -34.53 -6.91
CA ARG A 209 -1.07 -35.92 -6.53
C ARG A 209 -2.12 -36.50 -5.58
N GLN A 210 -2.92 -35.65 -4.91
CA GLN A 210 -3.99 -36.08 -4.02
C GLN A 210 -5.31 -36.32 -4.77
N ASP A 211 -5.45 -35.74 -5.97
CA ASP A 211 -6.64 -35.86 -6.83
C ASP A 211 -6.55 -36.99 -7.88
N THR A 212 -5.45 -37.75 -7.91
CA THR A 212 -5.24 -38.97 -8.74
C THR A 212 -5.17 -40.23 -7.91
#